data_AF-A0A849FDV5-F1
#
_entry.id   AF-A0A849FDV5-F1
#
_cell.length_a   1.000
_cell.length_b   1.000
_cell.length_c   1.000
_cell.angle_alpha   90.00
_cell.angle_beta   90.00
_cell.angle_gamma   90.00
#
_symmetry.space_group_name_H-M   'P 1'
#
loop_
_entity.id
_entity.type
_entity.pdbx_description
1 polymer ?
#
loop_
_entity_poly.entity_id
_entity_poly.type
_entity_poly.pdbx_seq_one_letter_code
_entity_poly.pdbx_strand_id
1 'polypeptide(L)' 'GMRYMGTLYGIVFFSHQLGSFMGIWLGGRLYDSTGDYTAVWWIGIAVGAFSALVHLPIRERKMPVAIAA' A
#
# COMPACT_ATOMS: atom_id res chain seq x y z
N GLY A 1 -18.82 13.11 -4.36
CA GLY A 1 -17.93 11.94 -4.46
C GLY A 1 -17.14 11.91 -5.77
N MET A 2 -17.82 11.95 -6.92
CA MET A 2 -17.22 11.66 -8.24
C MET A 2 -16.24 12.72 -8.78
N ARG A 3 -16.35 13.99 -8.36
CA ARG A 3 -15.59 15.13 -8.91
C ARG A 3 -14.07 14.99 -8.79
N TYR A 4 -13.57 14.26 -7.78
CA TYR A 4 -12.14 14.06 -7.54
C TYR A 4 -11.70 12.61 -7.72
N MET A 5 -12.58 11.71 -8.19
CA MET A 5 -12.24 10.29 -8.31
C MET A 5 -11.06 10.06 -9.24
N GLY A 6 -10.98 10.75 -10.38
CA GLY A 6 -9.84 10.64 -11.30
C GLY A 6 -8.49 10.97 -10.63
N THR A 7 -8.43 12.07 -9.87
CA THR A 7 -7.21 12.47 -9.15
C THR A 7 -6.89 11.52 -7.99
N LEU A 8 -7.89 11.11 -7.21
CA LEU A 8 -7.71 10.14 -6.12
C LEU A 8 -7.18 8.80 -6.64
N TYR A 9 -7.78 8.26 -7.71
CA TYR A 9 -7.29 7.05 -8.37
C TYR A 9 -5.89 7.24 -8.94
N GLY A 10 -5.63 8.40 -9.58
CA GLY A 10 -4.30 8.72 -10.11
C GLY A 10 -3.22 8.70 -9.03
N ILE A 11 -3.49 9.31 -7.87
CA ILE A 11 -2.57 9.30 -6.72
C ILE A 11 -2.37 7.88 -6.20
N VAL A 12 -3.45 7.14 -5.96
CA VAL A 12 -3.37 5.75 -5.45
C VAL A 12 -2.58 4.86 -6.41
N PHE A 13 -2.86 4.96 -7.71
CA PHE A 13 -2.17 4.17 -8.74
C PHE A 13 -0.69 4.55 -8.82
N PHE A 14 -0.36 5.83 -8.87
CA PHE A 14 1.03 6.29 -8.91
C PHE A 14 1.80 5.81 -7.67
N SER A 15 1.24 5.97 -6.47
CA SER A 15 1.85 5.49 -5.23
C SER A 15 2.06 3.97 -5.24
N HIS A 16 1.11 3.22 -5.80
CA HIS A 16 1.25 1.77 -5.97
C HIS A 16 2.40 1.40 -6.91
N GLN A 17 2.51 2.08 -8.06
CA GLN A 17 3.59 1.83 -9.03
C GLN A 17 4.95 2.16 -8.43
N LEU A 18 5.06 3.29 -7.70
CA LEU A 18 6.29 3.66 -7.01
C LEU A 18 6.67 2.63 -5.95
N GLY A 19 5.71 2.18 -5.13
CA GLY A 19 5.93 1.13 -4.14
C GLY A 19 6.38 -0.19 -4.75
N SER A 20 5.76 -0.60 -5.86
CA SER A 20 6.10 -1.85 -6.58
C SER A 20 7.52 -1.80 -7.16
N PHE A 21 7.88 -0.66 -7.78
CA PHE A 21 9.24 -0.45 -8.30
C PHE A 21 10.27 -0.48 -7.16
N MET A 22 10.03 0.28 -6.09
CA MET A 22 10.95 0.33 -4.94
C MET A 22 11.10 -1.04 -4.26
N GLY A 23 10.01 -1.78 -4.12
CA GLY A 23 10.03 -3.12 -3.50
C GLY A 23 10.89 -4.11 -4.28
N ILE A 24 10.71 -4.18 -5.60
CA ILE A 24 11.48 -5.10 -6.45
C ILE A 24 12.95 -4.66 -6.53
N TRP A 25 13.21 -3.37 -6.73
CA TRP A 25 14.58 -2.85 -6.81
C TRP A 25 15.35 -3.06 -5.49
N LEU A 26 14.74 -2.75 -4.36
CA LEU A 26 15.34 -2.97 -3.05
C LEU A 26 15.54 -4.46 -2.78
N GLY A 27 14.58 -5.31 -3.18
CA GLY A 27 14.68 -6.76 -3.07
C GLY A 27 15.92 -7.32 -3.78
N GLY A 28 16.13 -6.92 -5.04
CA GLY A 28 17.33 -7.29 -5.79
C GLY A 28 18.62 -6.76 -5.15
N ARG A 29 18.64 -5.48 -4.76
CA ARG A 29 19.82 -4.86 -4.15
C ARG A 29 20.22 -5.49 -2.82
N LEU A 30 19.25 -5.88 -2.00
CA LEU A 30 19.46 -6.57 -0.73
C LEU A 30 19.96 -7.99 -0.96
N TYR A 31 19.38 -8.72 -1.91
CA TYR A 31 19.84 -10.04 -2.30
C TYR A 31 21.30 -10.00 -2.77
N ASP A 32 21.65 -9.06 -3.64
CA ASP A 32 23.03 -8.89 -4.13
C ASP A 32 24.04 -8.60 -2.99
N SER A 33 23.60 -7.95 -1.90
CA SER A 33 24.47 -7.64 -0.76
C SER A 33 24.57 -8.72 0.30
N THR A 34 23.49 -9.48 0.52
CA THR A 34 23.38 -10.42 1.64
C THR A 34 23.46 -11.88 1.19
N GLY A 35 23.23 -12.14 -0.09
CA GLY A 35 23.16 -13.48 -0.66
C GLY A 35 21.87 -14.23 -0.32
N ASP A 36 20.91 -13.61 0.39
CA ASP A 36 19.63 -14.21 0.75
C ASP A 36 18.48 -13.20 0.74
N TYR A 37 17.26 -13.67 1.03
CA TYR A 37 16.06 -12.84 1.09
C TYR A 37 15.60 -12.54 2.53
N THR A 38 16.37 -12.91 3.54
CA THR A 38 15.98 -12.80 4.95
C THR A 38 15.61 -11.36 5.30
N ALA A 39 16.45 -10.39 4.89
CA ALA A 39 16.19 -8.97 5.10
C ALA A 39 14.92 -8.49 4.37
N VAL A 40 14.70 -8.96 3.14
CA VAL A 40 13.52 -8.61 2.33
C VAL A 40 12.23 -9.06 3.03
N TRP A 41 12.23 -10.27 3.58
CA TRP A 41 11.08 -10.79 4.33
C TRP A 41 10.78 -9.98 5.58
N TRP A 42 11.81 -9.63 6.36
CA TRP A 42 11.62 -8.80 7.56
C TRP A 42 11.10 -7.39 7.23
N ILE A 43 11.57 -6.80 6.14
CA ILE A 43 11.03 -5.52 5.65
C ILE A 43 9.55 -5.67 5.26
N GLY A 44 9.21 -6.75 4.54
CA GLY A 44 7.82 -7.05 4.18
C GLY A 44 6.91 -7.18 5.40
N ILE A 45 7.36 -7.89 6.44
CA ILE A 45 6.65 -8.01 7.72
C ILE A 45 6.47 -6.64 8.37
N ALA A 46 7.53 -5.82 8.44
CA ALA A 46 7.47 -4.50 9.05
C ALA A 46 6.48 -3.57 8.32
N VAL A 47 6.48 -3.56 6.98
CA VAL A 47 5.54 -2.77 6.17
C VAL A 47 4.10 -3.27 6.35
N GLY A 48 3.88 -4.59 6.39
CA GLY A 48 2.57 -5.18 6.65
C GLY A 48 2.02 -4.83 8.04
N ALA A 49 2.86 -4.93 9.07
CA ALA A 49 2.51 -4.55 10.43
C ALA A 49 2.21 -3.04 10.54
N PHE A 50 3.04 -2.20 9.93
CA PHE A 50 2.81 -0.75 9.86
C PHE A 50 1.47 -0.43 9.18
N SER A 51 1.18 -1.09 8.05
CA SER A 51 -0.10 -0.94 7.35
C SER A 51 -1.26 -1.28 8.28
N ALA A 52 -1.23 -2.43 8.95
CA ALA A 52 -2.28 -2.81 9.90
C ALA A 52 -2.49 -1.75 10.98
N LEU A 53 -1.42 -1.26 11.62
CA LEU A 53 -1.47 -0.23 12.66
C LEU A 53 -2.09 1.09 12.17
N VAL A 54 -1.73 1.54 10.97
CA VAL A 54 -2.28 2.77 10.37
C VAL A 54 -3.77 2.62 10.05
N HIS A 55 -4.24 1.40 9.76
CA HIS A 55 -5.64 1.14 9.47
C HIS A 55 -6.50 0.97 10.73
N LEU A 56 -5.95 0.58 11.89
CA LEU A 56 -6.70 0.44 13.15
C LEU A 56 -7.57 1.65 13.56
N PRO A 57 -7.11 2.93 13.44
CA PRO A 57 -7.93 4.08 13.82
C PRO A 57 -9.03 4.45 12.80
N ILE A 58 -9.12 3.76 11.66
CA ILE A 58 -10.10 4.08 10.61
C ILE A 58 -11.50 3.70 11.10
N ARG A 59 -12.32 4.71 11.37
CA ARG A 59 -13.73 4.52 11.71
C ARG A 59 -14.56 4.49 10.44
N GLU A 60 -14.99 3.30 10.06
CA GLU A 60 -15.92 3.11 8.94
C GLU A 60 -17.28 3.71 9.30
N ARG A 61 -17.65 4.81 8.63
CA ARG A 61 -19.04 5.28 8.65
C ARG A 61 -19.79 4.50 7.60
N LYS A 62 -20.76 3.68 8.01
CA LYS A 62 -21.72 3.05 7.08
C LYS A 62 -22.40 4.18 6.30
N MET A 63 -22.12 4.28 5.01
CA MET A 63 -22.88 5.18 4.15
C MET A 63 -24.31 4.65 4.10
N PRO A 64 -25.35 5.49 4.29
CA PRO A 64 -26.72 5.06 4.10
C PRO A 64 -26.83 4.44 2.71
N VAL A 65 -27.40 3.24 2.61
CA VAL A 65 -27.74 2.64 1.32
C VAL A 65 -28.63 3.65 0.62
N ALA A 66 -28.13 4.23 -0.47
CA ALA A 66 -28.96 5.05 -1.33
C ALA A 66 -29.99 4.10 -1.93
N ILE A 67 -31.23 4.15 -1.43
CA ILE A 67 -32.36 3.51 -2.09
C ILE A 67 -32.51 4.27 -3.40
N ALA A 68 -32.12 3.63 -4.50
CA ALA A 68 -32.39 4.14 -5.83
C ALA A 68 -33.92 4.24 -5.97
N ALA A 69 -34.39 5.46 -6.27
CA ALA A 69 -35.79 5.73 -6.60
C ALA A 69 -36.06 5.39 -8.07
#